data_AF-A0A2T5PGK8-F1
#
_entry.id   AF-A0A2T5PGK8-F1
#
_cell.length_a   1.000
_cell.length_b   1.000
_cell.length_c   1.000
_cell.angle_alpha   90.00
_cell.angle_beta   90.00
_cell.angle_gamma   90.00
#
_symmetry.space_group_name_H-M   'P 1'
#
loop_
_entity.id
_entity.type
_entity.pdbx_description
1 polymer ?
#
loop_
_entity_poly.entity_id
_entity_poly.type
_entity_poly.pdbx_seq_one_letter_code
_entity_poly.pdbx_strand_id
1 'polypeptide(L)' 'MKKTPLEEAIEAVGSAKLLAERLGVTPMAITQWKARGVPAHRVHAIVAACSGAVTAVELRPDIFRAA' A
#
# COMPACT_ATOMS: atom_id res chain seq x y z
N MET A 1 -4.03 18.41 -3.72
CA MET A 1 -4.80 17.15 -3.74
C MET A 1 -4.33 16.29 -2.58
N LYS A 2 -5.24 15.68 -1.83
CA LYS A 2 -4.87 14.78 -0.71
C LYS A 2 -4.49 13.43 -1.30
N LYS A 3 -3.29 12.95 -1.01
CA LYS A 3 -2.80 11.66 -1.49
C LYS A 3 -3.50 10.53 -0.74
N THR A 4 -3.72 9.42 -1.42
CA THR A 4 -4.19 8.20 -0.75
C THR A 4 -3.02 7.53 -0.01
N PRO A 5 -3.28 6.76 1.06
CA PRO A 5 -2.22 6.02 1.76
C PRO A 5 -1.43 5.08 0.85
N LEU A 6 -2.07 4.52 -0.18
CA LEU A 6 -1.37 3.72 -1.19
C LEU A 6 -0.40 4.57 -2.03
N GLU A 7 -0.75 5.82 -2.35
CA GLU A 7 0.15 6.74 -3.05
C GLU A 7 1.32 7.18 -2.18
N GLU A 8 1.08 7.44 -0.89
CA GLU A 8 2.13 7.72 0.08
C GLU A 8 3.11 6.54 0.21
N ALA A 9 2.59 5.30 0.26
CA ALA A 9 3.41 4.10 0.24
C ALA A 9 4.25 3.98 -1.06
N ILE A 10 3.65 4.30 -2.21
CA ILE A 10 4.34 4.31 -3.50
C ILE A 10 5.48 5.32 -3.51
N GLU A 11 5.26 6.53 -3.00
CA GLU A 11 6.30 7.57 -2.94
C GLU A 11 7.39 7.24 -1.92
N ALA A 12 7.04 6.68 -0.77
CA ALA A 12 8.00 6.25 0.24
C ALA A 12 8.94 5.15 -0.30
N VAL A 13 8.45 4.26 -1.17
CA VAL A 13 9.29 3.30 -1.88
C VAL A 13 10.01 3.95 -3.07
N GLY A 14 9.42 4.95 -3.70
CA GLY A 14 9.97 5.75 -4.79
C GLY A 14 9.21 5.59 -6.11
N SER A 15 8.60 4.42 -6.37
CA SER A 15 7.72 4.22 -7.52
C SER A 15 6.79 3.01 -7.36
N ALA A 16 5.69 3.02 -8.11
CA ALA A 16 4.74 1.90 -8.12
C ALA A 16 5.37 0.61 -8.67
N LYS A 17 6.31 0.73 -9.62
CA LYS A 17 7.07 -0.40 -10.15
C LYS A 17 7.94 -1.02 -9.05
N LEU A 18 8.72 -0.20 -8.35
CA LEU A 18 9.60 -0.69 -7.29
C LEU A 18 8.81 -1.29 -6.11
N LEU A 19 7.65 -0.71 -5.77
CA LEU A 19 6.73 -1.30 -4.79
C LEU A 19 6.22 -2.67 -5.26
N ALA A 20 5.85 -2.80 -6.54
CA ALA A 20 5.42 -4.07 -7.12
C ALA A 20 6.53 -5.13 -7.05
N GLU A 21 7.77 -4.76 -7.39
CA GLU A 21 8.95 -5.62 -7.31
C GLU A 21 9.23 -6.09 -5.88
N ARG A 22 9.19 -5.18 -4.89
CA ARG A 22 9.36 -5.53 -3.47
C ARG A 22 8.28 -6.49 -2.96
N LEU A 23 7.06 -6.37 -3.48
CA LEU A 23 5.91 -7.19 -3.07
C LEU A 23 5.75 -8.48 -3.88
N GLY A 24 6.59 -8.69 -4.91
CA GLY A 24 6.46 -9.83 -5.83
C GLY A 24 5.11 -9.84 -6.56
N VAL A 25 4.61 -8.66 -6.96
CA VAL A 25 3.35 -8.51 -7.73
C VAL A 25 3.61 -7.77 -9.03
N THR A 26 2.62 -7.77 -9.92
CA THR A 26 2.70 -6.99 -11.16
C THR A 26 2.41 -5.50 -10.88
N PRO A 27 2.99 -4.56 -11.65
CA PRO A 27 2.64 -3.14 -11.54
C PRO A 27 1.13 -2.89 -11.76
N MET A 28 0.50 -3.73 -12.59
CA MET A 28 -0.94 -3.67 -12.84
C MET A 28 -1.77 -3.98 -11.58
N ALA A 29 -1.28 -4.86 -10.69
CA ALA A 29 -1.92 -5.11 -9.40
C ALA A 29 -1.96 -3.84 -8.54
N ILE A 30 -0.86 -3.09 -8.49
CA ILE A 30 -0.81 -1.81 -7.76
C ILE A 30 -1.84 -0.82 -8.33
N THR A 31 -1.94 -0.70 -9.65
CA THR A 31 -2.95 0.16 -10.31
C THR A 31 -4.37 -0.29 -9.96
N GLN A 32 -4.64 -1.61 -9.94
CA GLN A 32 -5.96 -2.12 -9.54
C GLN A 32 -6.29 -1.77 -8.08
N TRP A 33 -5.31 -1.80 -7.18
CA TRP A 33 -5.53 -1.44 -5.77
C TRP A 33 -5.89 0.03 -5.57
N LYS A 34 -5.42 0.93 -6.45
CA LYS A 34 -5.86 2.34 -6.43
C LYS A 34 -7.36 2.49 -6.67
N ALA A 35 -7.95 1.62 -7.50
CA ALA A 35 -9.36 1.67 -7.83
C ALA A 35 -10.24 0.81 -6.90
N ARG A 36 -9.74 -0.35 -6.45
CA ARG A 36 -10.52 -1.36 -5.72
C ARG A 36 -10.15 -1.49 -4.25
N GLY A 37 -9.12 -0.79 -3.79
CA GLY A 37 -8.55 -0.94 -2.47
C GLY A 37 -7.52 -2.07 -2.39
N VAL A 38 -6.72 -2.02 -1.32
CA VAL A 38 -5.64 -2.97 -1.05
C VAL A 38 -6.22 -4.26 -0.43
N PRO A 39 -5.85 -5.46 -0.92
CA PRO A 39 -6.24 -6.72 -0.31
C PRO A 39 -5.73 -6.84 1.13
N ALA A 40 -6.58 -7.31 2.05
CA ALA A 40 -6.26 -7.39 3.49
C ALA A 40 -4.94 -8.12 3.79
N HIS A 41 -4.72 -9.27 3.13
CA HIS A 41 -3.52 -10.08 3.30
C HIS A 41 -2.23 -9.42 2.76
N ARG A 42 -2.33 -8.35 1.96
CA ARG A 42 -1.17 -7.60 1.44
C ARG A 42 -0.83 -6.38 2.29
N VAL A 43 -1.71 -5.95 3.20
CA VAL A 43 -1.53 -4.70 3.95
C VAL A 43 -0.22 -4.69 4.74
N HIS A 44 0.04 -5.72 5.54
CA HIS A 44 1.30 -5.80 6.31
C HIS A 44 2.55 -5.88 5.43
N ALA A 45 2.45 -6.54 4.26
CA ALA A 45 3.55 -6.58 3.32
C ALA A 45 3.86 -5.19 2.73
N ILE A 46 2.84 -4.38 2.45
CA ILE A 46 3.01 -2.99 1.98
C ILE A 46 3.65 -2.15 3.08
N VAL A 47 3.11 -2.20 4.30
CA VAL A 47 3.64 -1.47 5.47
C VAL A 47 5.13 -1.79 5.69
N ALA A 48 5.50 -3.07 5.61
CA ALA A 48 6.89 -3.48 5.70
C ALA A 48 7.74 -3.00 4.51
N ALA A 49 7.22 -3.10 3.28
CA ALA A 49 7.93 -2.69 2.07
C ALA A 49 8.20 -1.18 2.00
N CYS A 50 7.37 -0.36 2.66
CA CYS A 50 7.56 1.09 2.80
C CYS A 50 8.15 1.50 4.16
N SER A 51 8.79 0.58 4.90
CA SER A 51 9.45 0.86 6.18
C SER A 51 8.55 1.58 7.20
N GLY A 52 7.25 1.28 7.22
CA GLY A 52 6.29 1.91 8.14
C GLY A 52 5.86 3.32 7.77
N ALA A 53 6.16 3.81 6.56
CA ALA A 53 5.71 5.13 6.08
C ALA A 53 4.19 5.28 6.06
N VAL A 54 3.46 4.17 5.94
CA VAL A 54 2.01 4.10 6.15
C VAL A 54 1.68 2.95 7.08
N THR A 55 0.57 3.06 7.79
CA THR A 55 0.07 2.05 8.72
C THR A 55 -1.03 1.18 8.10
N ALA A 56 -1.29 0.04 8.73
CA ALA A 56 -2.37 -0.86 8.31
C ALA A 56 -3.75 -0.20 8.45
N VAL A 57 -3.92 0.64 9.47
CA VAL A 57 -5.15 1.40 9.74
C VAL A 57 -5.39 2.43 8.65
N GLU A 58 -4.35 3.10 8.14
CA GLU A 58 -4.49 4.04 7.03
C GLU A 58 -4.85 3.34 5.72
N LEU A 59 -4.22 2.19 5.42
CA LEU A 59 -4.49 1.44 4.19
C LEU A 59 -5.88 0.78 4.17
N ARG A 60 -6.33 0.24 5.30
CA ARG A 60 -7.60 -0.49 5.45
C ARG A 60 -8.25 -0.18 6.81
N PRO A 61 -8.81 1.02 7.00
CA PRO A 61 -9.47 1.40 8.25
C PRO A 61 -10.74 0.56 8.53
N ASP A 62 -11.29 -0.08 7.51
CA ASP A 62 -12.44 -0.98 7.62
C ASP A 62 -12.10 -2.34 8.25
N ILE A 63 -10.82 -2.74 8.25
CA ILE A 63 -10.35 -4.00 8.85
C ILE A 63 -9.55 -3.74 10.12
N PHE A 64 -8.62 -2.79 10.06
CA PHE A 64 -7.69 -2.54 11.14
C PHE A 64 -8.16 -1.34 11.96
N ARG A 65 -8.27 -1.53 13.28
CA ARG A 65 -8.46 -0.44 14.25
C ARG A 65 -7.19 -0.28 15.07
N ALA A 66 -6.83 0.96 15.39
CA ALA A 66 -5.91 1.20 16.48
C ALA A 66 -6.56 0.65 17.77
N ALA A 67 -5.77 -0.09 18.55
CA ALA A 67 -6.21 -0.64 19.83
C ALA A 67 -6.47 0.49 20.83
#